data_AF-A0A8D2NLU5-F1
#
_entry.id   AF-A0A8D2NLU5-F1
#
_cell.length_a   1.000
_cell.length_b   1.000
_cell.length_c   1.000
_cell.angle_alpha   90.00
_cell.angle_beta   90.00
_cell.angle_gamma   90.00
#
_symmetry.space_group_name_H-M   'P 1'
#
loop_
_entity.id
_entity.type
_entity.pdbx_description
1 polymer ?
#
loop_
_entity_poly.entity_id
_entity_poly.type
_entity_poly.pdbx_seq_one_letter_code
_entity_poly.pdbx_strand_id
1 'polypeptide(L)' 'MGEPVRDSTHVRCLSYGLVRRLAELIDPQEGWKKLAVDITNPAGESRYSQAHIRSHINAP' A
#
# COMPACT_ATOMS: atom_id res chain seq x y z
N MET A 1 -12.97 7.98 18.87
CA MET A 1 -13.35 6.95 17.87
C MET A 1 -13.30 7.65 16.52
N GLY A 2 -12.48 7.17 15.58
CA GLY A 2 -12.35 7.78 14.25
C GLY A 2 -13.62 7.57 13.44
N GLU A 3 -13.84 8.41 12.43
CA GLU A 3 -14.94 8.24 11.49
C GLU A 3 -14.91 6.83 10.85
N PRO A 4 -16.08 6.23 10.58
CA PRO A 4 -16.13 4.94 9.90
C PRO A 4 -15.46 5.02 8.52
N VAL A 5 -14.64 4.03 8.20
CA VAL A 5 -14.00 3.93 6.89
C VAL A 5 -15.05 3.61 5.84
N ARG A 6 -15.05 4.37 4.75
CA ARG A 6 -15.91 4.20 3.58
C ARG A 6 -15.04 4.01 2.35
N ASP A 7 -15.64 3.56 1.25
CA ASP A 7 -14.92 3.35 -0.02
C ASP A 7 -14.33 4.65 -0.59
N SER A 8 -14.93 5.80 -0.26
CA SER A 8 -14.43 7.14 -0.62
C SER A 8 -13.35 7.67 0.32
N THR A 9 -13.06 6.99 1.43
CA THR A 9 -12.02 7.41 2.38
C THR A 9 -10.66 7.18 1.74
N HIS A 10 -9.89 8.26 1.55
CA HIS A 10 -8.52 8.13 1.06
C HIS A 10 -7.66 7.31 2.03
N VAL A 11 -6.80 6.44 1.49
CA VAL A 11 -5.88 5.59 2.27
C VAL A 11 -5.01 6.42 3.24
N ARG A 12 -4.59 7.63 2.84
CA ARG A 12 -3.80 8.55 3.68
C ARG A 12 -4.53 9.09 4.93
N CYS A 13 -5.86 8.92 4.99
CA CYS A 13 -6.70 9.35 6.11
C CYS A 13 -7.00 8.20 7.08
N LEU A 14 -6.53 6.97 6.80
CA LEU A 14 -6.69 5.85 7.71
C LEU A 14 -5.89 6.09 9.00
N SER A 15 -6.48 5.73 10.14
CA SER A 15 -5.79 5.82 11.42
C SER A 15 -4.53 4.95 11.41
N TYR A 16 -3.47 5.39 12.09
CA TYR A 16 -2.22 4.63 12.20
C TYR A 16 -2.43 3.19 12.69
N GLY A 17 -3.31 2.99 13.69
CA GLY A 17 -3.60 1.65 14.21
C GLY A 17 -4.21 0.71 13.16
N LEU A 18 -5.00 1.23 12.22
CA LEU A 18 -5.54 0.45 11.11
C LEU A 18 -4.49 0.19 10.04
N VAL A 19 -3.67 1.18 9.69
CA VAL A 19 -2.54 1.00 8.77
C VAL A 19 -1.58 -0.08 9.28
N ARG A 20 -1.27 -0.09 10.58
CA ARG A 20 -0.42 -1.13 11.20
C ARG A 20 -1.01 -2.53 11.05
N ARG A 21 -2.32 -2.70 11.24
CA ARG A 21 -3.00 -3.99 11.06
C ARG A 21 -3.06 -4.43 9.59
N LEU A 22 -3.18 -3.48 8.66
CA LEU A 22 -3.10 -3.77 7.24
C LEU A 22 -1.69 -4.22 6.85
N ALA A 23 -0.65 -3.57 7.39
CA ALA A 23 0.75 -3.98 7.19
C ALA A 23 1.00 -5.42 7.68
N GLU A 24 0.49 -5.79 8.86
CA GLU A 24 0.57 -7.17 9.39
C GLU A 24 -0.01 -8.23 8.41
N LEU A 25 -0.99 -7.85 7.58
CA LEU A 25 -1.61 -8.74 6.58
C LEU A 25 -0.89 -8.71 5.23
N ILE A 26 -0.37 -7.55 4.82
CA ILE A 26 0.17 -7.30 3.47
C ILE A 26 1.69 -7.55 3.41
N ASP A 27 2.42 -7.30 4.49
CA ASP A 27 3.88 -7.44 4.51
C ASP A 27 4.37 -8.89 4.29
N PRO A 28 3.74 -9.94 4.85
CA PRO A 28 4.20 -11.31 4.66
C PRO A 28 4.18 -11.77 3.20
N GLN A 29 5.14 -12.66 2.85
CA GLN A 29 5.18 -13.36 1.54
C GLN A 29 5.22 -12.43 0.32
N GLU A 30 5.93 -11.30 0.44
CA GLU A 30 5.99 -10.27 -0.60
C GLU A 30 4.60 -9.70 -0.99
N GLY A 31 3.61 -9.73 -0.08
CA GLY A 31 2.26 -9.26 -0.39
C GLY A 31 2.21 -7.78 -0.78
N TRP A 32 3.00 -6.93 -0.11
CA TRP A 32 3.14 -5.51 -0.43
C TRP A 32 3.69 -5.28 -1.85
N LYS A 33 4.57 -6.18 -2.32
CA LYS A 33 5.16 -6.10 -3.66
C LYS A 33 4.16 -6.50 -4.74
N LYS A 34 3.35 -7.54 -4.49
CA LYS A 34 2.25 -7.93 -5.38
C LYS A 34 1.24 -6.79 -5.50
N LEU A 35 0.83 -6.22 -4.38
CA LEU A 35 -0.06 -5.06 -4.34
C LEU A 35 0.53 -3.87 -5.10
N ALA A 36 1.83 -3.59 -4.93
CA ALA A 36 2.49 -2.48 -5.63
C ALA A 36 2.49 -2.65 -7.16
N VAL A 37 2.61 -3.88 -7.67
CA VAL A 37 2.56 -4.18 -9.11
C VAL A 37 1.16 -3.95 -9.68
N ASP A 38 0.11 -4.23 -8.91
CA ASP A 38 -1.29 -4.07 -9.32
C ASP A 38 -1.77 -2.60 -9.30
N ILE A 39 -1.05 -1.70 -8.64
CA ILE A 39 -1.41 -0.27 -8.62
C ILE A 39 -0.98 0.39 -9.93
N THR A 40 -1.96 0.84 -10.70
CA THR A 40 -1.76 1.52 -11.97
C THR A 40 -2.11 3.01 -11.92
N ASN A 41 -1.58 3.77 -12.89
CA ASN A 41 -2.09 5.11 -13.18
C ASN A 41 -3.41 5.01 -13.98
N PRO A 42 -4.14 6.12 -14.23
CA PRO A 42 -5.36 6.10 -15.02
C PRO A 42 -5.19 5.61 -16.47
N ALA A 43 -3.97 5.59 -17.01
CA ALA A 43 -3.64 5.04 -18.32
C ALA A 43 -3.41 3.52 -18.30
N GLY A 44 -3.44 2.88 -17.13
CA GLY A 44 -3.22 1.44 -16.95
C GLY A 44 -1.75 1.04 -16.81
N GLU A 45 -0.82 1.99 -16.80
CA GLU A 45 0.60 1.71 -16.61
C GLU A 45 0.93 1.53 -15.13
N SER A 46 1.91 0.69 -14.82
CA SER A 46 2.32 0.46 -13.43
C SER A 46 2.80 1.75 -12.78
N ARG A 47 2.21 2.08 -11.62
CA ARG A 47 2.60 3.26 -10.84
C ARG A 47 3.97 3.10 -10.19
N TYR A 48 4.36 1.87 -9.87
CA TYR A 48 5.60 1.56 -9.18
C TYR A 48 6.50 0.69 -10.06
N SER A 49 7.60 1.27 -10.54
CA SER A 49 8.62 0.53 -11.30
C SER A 49 9.38 -0.45 -10.39
N GLN A 50 10.13 -1.37 -11.00
CA GLN A 50 11.03 -2.26 -10.26
C GLN A 50 12.07 -1.49 -9.41
N ALA A 51 12.49 -0.31 -9.85
CA ALA A 51 13.40 0.53 -9.06
C ALA A 51 12.74 0.97 -7.75
N HIS A 52 11.47 1.39 -7.79
CA HIS A 52 10.71 1.76 -6.59
C HIS A 52 10.57 0.58 -5.62
N ILE A 53 10.25 -0.61 -6.13
CA ILE A 53 10.13 -1.84 -5.33
C ILE A 53 11.47 -2.18 -4.66
N ARG A 54 12.58 -2.08 -5.40
CA ARG A 54 13.92 -2.43 -4.89
C ARG A 54 14.40 -1.46 -3.81
N SER A 55 14.05 -0.18 -3.90
CA SER A 55 14.38 0.81 -2.86
C SER A 55 13.64 0.55 -1.54
N HIS A 56 12.44 -0.05 -1.56
CA HIS A 56 11.68 -0.36 -0.36
C HIS A 56 12.29 -1.52 0.46
N ILE A 57 12.86 -2.52 -0.23
CA ILE A 57 13.53 -3.68 0.42
C ILE A 57 14.82 -3.27 1.14
N ASN A 58 15.49 -2.21 0.69
CA ASN A 58 16.79 -1.77 1.22
C ASN A 58 16.68 -0.62 2.23
N ALA A 59 15.46 -0.27 2.67
CA ALA A 59 15.30 0.69 3.75
C ALA A 59 15.73 0.04 5.09
N PRO A 60 16.62 0.68 5.87
CA PRO A 60 17.08 0.15 7.16
C PRO A 60 15.97 0.04 8.20
#